data_AF-K2GDY5-F1
#
_entry.id   AF-K2GDY5-F1
#
_cell.length_a   1.000
_cell.length_b   1.000
_cell.length_c   1.000
_cell.angle_alpha   90.00
_cell.angle_beta   90.00
_cell.angle_gamma   90.00
#
_symmetry.space_group_name_H-M   'P 1'
#
loop_
_entity.id
_entity.type
_entity.pdbx_description
1 polymer ?
#
loop_
_entity_poly.entity_id
_entity_poly.type
_entity_poly.pdbx_seq_one_letter_code
_entity_poly.pdbx_strand_id
1 'polypeptide(L)'
;MGQEEILQQQESAKESLFEKIVKCQKATGEFVGVDTFIKEIDKFKNIQFDQAIVQTFFVVQLLHEKFIENKIEWKLLVKKAEKWLETKLPLPEEIKAQIISLAKSIILK
;
A
#
# COMPACT_ATOMS: atom_id res chain seq x y z
N MET A 1 5.74 -25.25 21.69
CA MET A 1 4.48 -24.67 21.19
C MET A 1 4.50 -23.16 21.00
N GLY A 2 5.37 -22.38 21.67
CA GLY A 2 5.22 -20.90 21.67
C GLY A 2 5.73 -20.09 20.47
N GLN A 3 6.53 -20.60 19.53
CA GLN A 3 7.10 -19.79 18.44
C GLN A 3 6.30 -19.90 17.13
N GLU A 4 5.82 -21.10 16.79
CA GLU A 4 5.04 -21.34 15.57
C GLU A 4 3.65 -20.69 15.63
N GLU A 5 2.98 -20.73 16.80
CA GLU A 5 1.68 -20.07 17.01
C GLU A 5 1.76 -18.54 16.91
N ILE A 6 2.87 -17.94 17.38
CA ILE A 6 3.10 -16.49 17.27
C ILE A 6 3.31 -16.08 15.81
N LEU A 7 4.08 -16.88 15.06
CA LEU A 7 4.36 -16.63 13.65
C LEU A 7 3.07 -16.72 12.80
N GLN A 8 2.25 -17.75 13.02
CA GLN A 8 0.97 -17.94 12.34
C GLN A 8 -0.03 -16.81 12.63
N GLN A 9 -0.09 -16.35 13.89
CA GLN A 9 -0.94 -15.23 14.27
C GLN A 9 -0.50 -13.93 13.59
N GLN A 10 0.81 -13.68 13.51
CA GLN A 10 1.36 -12.51 12.79
C GLN A 10 1.05 -12.54 11.29
N GLU A 11 1.16 -13.70 10.63
CA GLU A 11 0.82 -13.84 9.22
C GLU A 11 -0.67 -13.59 8.95
N SER A 12 -1.56 -14.14 9.80
CA SER A 12 -3.01 -13.93 9.67
C SER A 12 -3.42 -12.46 9.90
N ALA A 13 -2.79 -11.78 10.86
CA ALA A 13 -3.04 -10.38 11.16
C ALA A 13 -2.58 -9.47 10.00
N LYS A 14 -1.43 -9.79 9.40
CA LYS A 14 -0.95 -9.11 8.19
C LYS A 14 -1.94 -9.33 7.05
N GLU A 15 -2.37 -10.56 6.78
CA GLU A 15 -3.36 -10.83 5.72
C GLU A 15 -4.65 -10.03 5.90
N SER A 16 -5.16 -9.94 7.13
CA SER A 16 -6.32 -9.10 7.48
C SER A 16 -6.10 -7.61 7.19
N LEU A 17 -4.89 -7.08 7.40
CA LEU A 17 -4.55 -5.70 7.06
C LEU A 17 -4.56 -5.47 5.54
N PHE A 18 -3.93 -6.35 4.77
CA PHE A 18 -3.90 -6.26 3.31
C PHE A 18 -5.30 -6.32 2.71
N GLU A 19 -6.18 -7.17 3.24
CA GLU A 19 -7.58 -7.22 2.82
C GLU A 19 -8.35 -5.92 3.08
N LYS A 20 -8.06 -5.21 4.16
CA LYS A 20 -8.64 -3.88 4.44
C LYS A 20 -8.11 -2.82 3.46
N ILE A 21 -6.82 -2.88 3.15
CA ILE A 21 -6.16 -1.94 2.23
C ILE A 21 -6.74 -2.07 0.82
N VAL A 22 -6.86 -3.30 0.29
CA VAL A 22 -7.37 -3.51 -1.07
C VAL A 22 -8.82 -3.02 -1.25
N LYS A 23 -9.63 -3.07 -0.18
CA LYS A 23 -11.00 -2.53 -0.15
C LYS A 23 -11.07 -1.01 -0.19
N CYS A 24 -9.95 -0.31 -0.06
CA CYS A 24 -9.89 1.15 -0.18
C CYS A 24 -9.83 1.64 -1.64
N GLN A 25 -9.73 0.72 -2.63
CA GLN A 25 -9.68 1.13 -4.03
C GLN A 25 -11.02 1.70 -4.49
N LYS A 26 -10.99 2.86 -5.13
CA LYS A 26 -12.15 3.48 -5.78
C LYS A 26 -12.40 2.89 -7.16
N ALA A 27 -13.58 3.18 -7.70
CA ALA A 27 -13.99 2.74 -9.04
C ALA A 27 -13.05 3.25 -10.15
N THR A 28 -12.43 4.41 -9.93
CA THR A 28 -11.47 5.08 -10.81
C THR A 28 -10.03 4.54 -10.72
N GLY A 29 -9.69 3.78 -9.67
CA GLY A 29 -8.42 3.06 -9.54
C GLY A 29 -7.51 3.55 -8.42
N GLU A 30 -7.71 4.76 -7.90
CA GLU A 30 -6.98 5.27 -6.75
C GLU A 30 -7.35 4.55 -5.45
N PHE A 31 -6.44 4.60 -4.49
CA PHE A 31 -6.68 4.22 -3.10
C PHE A 31 -6.84 5.46 -2.23
N VAL A 32 -7.90 5.49 -1.43
CA VAL A 32 -8.19 6.59 -0.50
C VAL A 32 -8.66 6.02 0.83
N GLY A 33 -8.15 6.57 1.94
CA GLY A 33 -8.45 6.13 3.30
C GLY A 33 -7.48 5.09 3.86
N VAL A 34 -6.37 4.82 3.18
CA VAL A 34 -5.34 3.88 3.65
C VAL A 34 -4.71 4.36 4.97
N ASP A 35 -4.65 5.68 5.17
CA ASP A 35 -4.16 6.34 6.39
C ASP A 35 -5.04 6.10 7.62
N THR A 36 -6.23 5.49 7.47
CA THR A 36 -7.00 4.99 8.61
C THR A 36 -6.38 3.74 9.22
N PHE A 37 -5.64 2.96 8.42
CA PHE A 37 -5.02 1.70 8.84
C PHE A 37 -3.50 1.83 9.01
N ILE A 38 -2.85 2.67 8.20
CA ILE A 38 -1.40 2.89 8.23
C ILE A 38 -1.15 4.37 8.51
N LYS A 39 -1.05 4.68 9.81
CA LYS A 39 -0.90 6.06 10.29
C LYS A 39 0.43 6.68 9.88
N GLU A 40 1.44 5.87 9.58
CA GLU A 40 2.74 6.34 9.11
C GLU A 40 2.68 7.09 7.77
N ILE A 41 1.59 6.95 7.00
CA ILE A 41 1.35 7.74 5.78
C ILE A 41 1.16 9.22 6.12
N ASP A 42 0.72 9.56 7.34
CA ASP A 42 0.47 10.94 7.77
C ASP A 42 1.71 11.83 7.71
N LYS A 43 2.91 11.25 7.67
CA LYS A 43 4.16 11.98 7.42
C LYS A 43 4.15 12.74 6.08
N PHE A 44 3.29 12.32 5.16
CA PHE A 44 3.10 12.93 3.85
C PHE A 44 1.88 13.86 3.79
N LYS A 45 1.10 14.07 4.86
CA LYS A 45 -0.11 14.92 4.79
C LYS A 45 0.15 16.40 4.54
N ASN A 46 1.32 16.88 4.97
CA ASN A 46 1.68 18.29 4.89
C ASN A 46 2.53 18.65 3.65
N ILE A 47 2.71 17.71 2.73
CA ILE A 47 3.41 17.99 1.47
C ILE A 47 2.43 18.52 0.43
N GLN A 48 2.90 19.29 -0.56
CA GLN A 48 2.07 19.89 -1.62
C GLN A 48 1.45 18.87 -2.60
N PHE A 49 1.52 17.57 -2.32
CA PHE A 49 1.02 16.51 -3.19
C PHE A 49 -0.34 16.02 -2.74
N ASP A 50 -1.18 15.68 -3.72
CA ASP A 50 -2.47 15.08 -3.51
C ASP A 50 -2.31 13.76 -2.72
N GLN A 51 -3.03 13.66 -1.62
CA GLN A 51 -2.98 12.50 -0.73
C GLN A 51 -3.48 11.23 -1.41
N ALA A 52 -4.40 11.32 -2.38
CA ALA A 52 -4.82 10.18 -3.18
C ALA A 52 -3.65 9.63 -4.00
N ILE A 53 -2.78 10.49 -4.56
CA ILE A 53 -1.59 10.06 -5.30
C ILE A 53 -0.61 9.36 -4.35
N VAL A 54 -0.34 9.94 -3.19
CA VAL A 54 0.56 9.36 -2.17
C VAL A 54 0.07 8.00 -1.71
N GLN A 55 -1.20 7.89 -1.33
CA GLN A 55 -1.80 6.64 -0.85
C GLN A 55 -1.83 5.58 -1.94
N THR A 56 -2.19 5.95 -3.17
CA THR A 56 -2.21 5.03 -4.31
C THR A 56 -0.81 4.51 -4.62
N PHE A 57 0.19 5.40 -4.68
CA PHE A 57 1.57 4.99 -4.92
C PHE A 57 2.09 4.08 -3.80
N PHE A 58 1.81 4.42 -2.54
CA PHE A 58 2.16 3.59 -1.39
C PHE A 58 1.58 2.17 -1.49
N VAL A 59 0.29 2.02 -1.77
CA VAL A 59 -0.36 0.70 -1.88
C VAL A 59 0.22 -0.11 -3.04
N VAL A 60 0.49 0.52 -4.19
CA VAL A 60 1.13 -0.13 -5.33
C VAL A 60 2.49 -0.73 -4.91
N GLN A 61 3.34 0.04 -4.23
CA GLN A 61 4.63 -0.47 -3.74
C GLN A 61 4.46 -1.59 -2.72
N LEU A 62 3.51 -1.45 -1.79
CA LEU A 62 3.23 -2.44 -0.76
C LEU A 62 2.76 -3.77 -1.35
N LEU A 63 1.91 -3.75 -2.38
CA LEU A 63 1.40 -4.95 -3.04
C LEU A 63 2.43 -5.58 -3.98
N HIS A 64 3.27 -4.77 -4.64
CA HIS A 64 4.37 -5.28 -5.47
C HIS A 64 5.36 -6.13 -4.67
N GLU A 65 5.74 -5.66 -3.49
CA GLU A 65 6.74 -6.32 -2.64
C GLU A 65 6.24 -7.64 -2.02
N LYS A 66 4.92 -7.84 -1.86
CA LYS A 66 4.38 -8.99 -1.12
C LYS A 66 3.45 -9.92 -1.92
N PHE A 67 2.89 -9.51 -3.06
CA PHE A 67 1.71 -10.21 -3.61
C PHE A 67 1.62 -10.43 -5.13
N ILE A 68 2.60 -10.02 -5.95
CA ILE A 68 2.52 -10.27 -7.40
C ILE A 68 2.37 -11.77 -7.73
N GLU A 69 2.91 -12.65 -6.90
CA GLU A 69 2.95 -14.09 -7.16
C GLU A 69 1.75 -14.87 -6.57
N ASN A 70 0.98 -14.29 -5.64
CA ASN A 70 0.09 -15.07 -4.78
C ASN A 70 -1.42 -14.83 -4.96
N LYS A 71 -1.88 -13.68 -5.50
CA LYS A 71 -3.32 -13.38 -5.68
C LYS A 71 -3.63 -12.59 -6.95
N ILE A 72 -4.28 -13.23 -7.94
CA ILE A 72 -4.64 -12.63 -9.25
C ILE A 72 -5.48 -11.35 -9.08
N GLU A 73 -6.42 -11.34 -8.14
CA GLU A 73 -7.27 -10.18 -7.86
C GLU A 73 -6.43 -8.94 -7.56
N TRP A 74 -5.40 -9.09 -6.71
CA TRP A 74 -4.60 -7.94 -6.26
C TRP A 74 -3.69 -7.42 -7.37
N LYS A 75 -3.23 -8.30 -8.27
CA LYS A 75 -2.54 -7.91 -9.50
C LYS A 75 -3.42 -7.01 -10.39
N LEU A 76 -4.72 -7.30 -10.48
CA LEU A 76 -5.66 -6.46 -11.23
C LEU A 76 -5.86 -5.10 -10.55
N LEU A 77 -5.94 -5.06 -9.22
CA LEU A 77 -6.05 -3.81 -8.45
C LEU A 77 -4.80 -2.94 -8.66
N VAL A 78 -3.60 -3.51 -8.58
CA VAL A 78 -2.33 -2.81 -8.85
C VAL A 78 -2.32 -2.24 -10.26
N LYS A 79 -2.62 -3.06 -11.28
CA LYS A 79 -2.65 -2.60 -12.67
C LYS A 79 -3.62 -1.44 -12.90
N LYS A 80 -4.75 -1.45 -12.20
CA LYS A 80 -5.74 -0.36 -12.27
C LYS A 80 -5.22 0.91 -11.61
N ALA A 81 -4.56 0.79 -10.46
CA ALA A 81 -3.95 1.91 -9.76
C ALA A 81 -2.78 2.52 -10.53
N GLU A 82 -1.93 1.70 -11.16
CA GLU A 82 -0.83 2.17 -12.03
C GLU A 82 -1.37 2.99 -13.20
N LYS A 83 -2.38 2.48 -13.91
CA LYS A 83 -3.06 3.24 -14.98
C LYS A 83 -3.63 4.57 -14.50
N TRP A 84 -4.17 4.61 -13.27
CA TRP A 84 -4.67 5.86 -12.72
C TRP A 84 -3.51 6.83 -12.42
N LEU A 85 -2.40 6.35 -11.85
CA LEU A 85 -1.21 7.14 -11.55
C LEU A 85 -0.55 7.73 -12.80
N GLU A 86 -0.56 7.01 -13.93
CA GLU A 86 -0.09 7.51 -15.23
C GLU A 86 -0.82 8.78 -15.69
N THR A 87 -2.05 9.01 -15.21
CA THR A 87 -2.83 10.23 -15.52
C THR A 87 -2.52 11.42 -14.60
N LYS A 88 -1.62 11.24 -13.61
CA LYS A 88 -1.34 12.22 -12.57
C LYS A 88 0.05 12.82 -12.70
N LEU A 89 0.26 13.94 -12.02
CA LEU A 89 1.61 14.49 -11.87
C LEU A 89 2.46 13.51 -11.05
N PRO A 90 3.66 13.16 -11.52
CA PRO A 90 4.52 12.22 -10.82
C PRO A 90 5.02 12.84 -9.52
N LEU A 91 5.11 12.01 -8.47
CA LEU A 91 5.78 12.39 -7.24
C LEU A 91 7.29 12.60 -7.49
N PRO A 92 7.96 13.53 -6.78
CA PRO A 92 9.41 13.64 -6.83
C PRO A 92 10.09 12.33 -6.39
N GLU A 93 11.24 12.02 -6.97
CA GLU A 93 11.98 10.78 -6.67
C GLU A 93 12.32 10.63 -5.19
N GLU A 94 12.63 11.72 -4.50
CA GLU A 94 12.87 11.71 -3.05
C GLU A 94 11.64 11.21 -2.28
N ILE A 95 10.45 11.73 -2.61
CA ILE A 95 9.20 11.32 -1.97
C ILE A 95 8.88 9.86 -2.31
N LYS A 96 9.07 9.45 -3.57
CA LYS A 96 8.91 8.05 -3.97
C LYS A 96 9.80 7.12 -3.15
N ALA A 97 11.08 7.46 -2.98
CA ALA A 97 12.02 6.68 -2.19
C ALA A 97 11.58 6.55 -0.72
N GLN A 98 11.08 7.63 -0.13
CA GLN A 98 10.53 7.61 1.24
C GLN A 98 9.27 6.76 1.37
N ILE A 99 8.41 6.73 0.34
CA ILE A 99 7.20 5.90 0.30
C ILE A 99 7.58 4.42 0.15
N ILE A 100 8.52 4.10 -0.74
CA ILE A 100 9.02 2.73 -0.95
C ILE A 100 9.64 2.19 0.35
N SER A 101 10.49 3.00 1.00
CA SER A 101 11.09 2.65 2.29
C SER A 101 10.03 2.37 3.36
N LEU A 102 8.97 3.19 3.41
CA LEU A 102 7.85 2.96 4.33
C LEU A 102 7.14 1.63 4.03
N ALA A 103 6.79 1.38 2.76
CA ALA A 103 6.10 0.16 2.36
C ALA A 103 6.89 -1.10 2.78
N LYS A 104 8.21 -1.11 2.56
CA LYS A 104 9.09 -2.19 3.01
C LYS A 104 9.07 -2.38 4.53
N SER A 105 9.09 -1.29 5.29
CA SER A 105 9.06 -1.36 6.76
C SER A 105 7.77 -1.99 7.29
N ILE A 106 6.63 -1.77 6.63
CA ILE A 106 5.33 -2.37 7.01
C ILE A 106 5.30 -3.88 6.73
N ILE A 107 6.03 -4.34 5.71
CA ILE A 107 6.12 -5.76 5.38
C ILE A 107 7.03 -6.51 6.37
N LEU A 108 8.15 -5.89 6.74
CA LEU A 108 9.17 -6.48 7.61
C LEU A 108 8.81 -6.45 9.10
N LYS A 109 7.92 -5.55 9.54
CA LYS A 109 7.22 -5.64 10.84
C LYS A 109 6.25 -6.80 10.78
#